data_AF-A0A3D5JJH3-F1
#
_entry.id   AF-A0A3D5JJH3-F1
#
_cell.length_a   1.000
_cell.length_b   1.000
_cell.length_c   1.000
_cell.angle_alpha   90.00
_cell.angle_beta   90.00
_cell.angle_gamma   90.00
#
_symmetry.space_group_name_H-M   'P 1'
#
loop_
_entity.id
_entity.type
_entity.pdbx_description
1 polymer ?
#
loop_
_entity_poly.entity_id
_entity_poly.type
_entity_poly.pdbx_seq_one_letter_code
_entity_poly.pdbx_strand_id
1 'polypeptide(L)'
;MRNLELPGRSPVVAPNGMASTSHPLSTQAALRILQDGGNAMDAALAACAVQAVVEPQSTSIGGDCFCVYAPAGGDELVAFNGSGRAPQGLDSTWLLDQGITSIERQSPHAVTVPGAVDAWVQLSRDHGTLGLDQILSPAIGYARDGYPVTQRVAFDFANEVGALDAAAKAVFAPGGSVVPLGARHSQPALATTLERIARDGRAGFYDGPVGEEILTLLQRLGGRHQPEDFENAVGDYVTPISTSFRDHTIWQCPPNGQGVIALLLLNIISGVDTYGDHPL
;
A
#
# COMPACT_ATOMS: atom_id res chain seq x y z
N MET A 1 20.09 11.36 24.64
CA MET A 1 18.84 11.06 25.39
C MET A 1 17.89 12.24 25.27
N ARG A 2 16.58 11.99 25.16
CA ARG A 2 15.59 13.07 25.00
C ARG A 2 15.46 13.88 26.29
N ASN A 3 15.31 15.20 26.16
CA ASN A 3 14.88 16.08 27.25
C ASN A 3 13.36 15.92 27.48
N LEU A 4 12.96 15.45 28.66
CA LEU A 4 11.55 15.21 29.01
C LEU A 4 10.76 16.49 29.30
N GLU A 5 11.43 17.62 29.49
CA GLU A 5 10.80 18.93 29.70
C GLU A 5 10.39 19.61 28.38
N LEU A 6 10.79 19.05 27.23
CA LEU A 6 10.37 19.54 25.92
C LEU A 6 9.20 18.72 25.37
N PRO A 7 8.21 19.38 24.73
CA PRO A 7 7.07 18.70 24.10
C PRO A 7 7.50 17.61 23.09
N GLY A 8 6.79 16.49 23.07
CA GLY A 8 7.02 15.38 22.15
C GLY A 8 6.49 14.04 22.70
N ARG A 9 6.40 13.01 21.86
CA ARG A 9 5.99 11.66 22.29
C ARG A 9 7.18 10.79 22.71
N SER A 10 7.08 10.16 23.87
CA SER A 10 8.07 9.18 24.30
C SER A 10 8.06 7.98 23.36
N PRO A 11 9.19 7.29 23.15
CA PRO A 11 9.19 6.01 22.46
C PRO A 11 8.20 5.05 23.12
N VAL A 12 7.43 4.35 22.31
CA VAL A 12 6.62 3.23 22.79
C VAL A 12 7.56 2.05 23.03
N VAL A 13 7.39 1.37 24.17
CA VAL A 13 8.15 0.16 24.52
C VAL A 13 7.16 -0.97 24.80
N ALA A 14 7.46 -2.18 24.33
CA ALA A 14 6.58 -3.34 24.48
C ALA A 14 7.41 -4.62 24.65
N PRO A 15 6.98 -5.58 25.49
CA PRO A 15 7.74 -6.81 25.74
C PRO A 15 7.53 -7.90 24.67
N ASN A 16 6.43 -7.87 23.92
CA ASN A 16 6.00 -9.01 23.08
C ASN A 16 5.91 -8.69 21.58
N GLY A 17 5.42 -7.51 21.22
CA GLY A 17 5.19 -7.14 19.82
C GLY A 17 4.89 -5.65 19.68
N MET A 18 5.13 -5.11 18.49
CA MET A 18 4.94 -3.71 18.17
C MET A 18 4.51 -3.56 16.71
N ALA A 19 3.65 -2.59 16.44
CA ALA A 19 3.30 -2.17 15.10
C ALA A 19 3.41 -0.65 15.02
N SER A 20 3.85 -0.15 13.87
CA SER A 20 3.95 1.29 13.58
C SER A 20 3.41 1.54 12.19
N THR A 21 2.38 2.38 12.10
CA THR A 21 1.70 2.74 10.85
C THR A 21 1.33 4.24 10.89
N SER A 22 0.95 4.81 9.75
CA SER A 22 0.50 6.20 9.66
C SER A 22 -0.87 6.42 10.30
N HIS A 23 -1.68 5.37 10.45
CA HIS A 23 -3.04 5.46 10.97
C HIS A 23 -3.26 4.62 12.25
N PRO A 24 -3.76 5.21 13.36
CA PRO A 24 -3.95 4.49 14.63
C PRO A 24 -4.81 3.22 14.53
N LEU A 25 -5.85 3.21 13.68
CA LEU A 25 -6.70 2.03 13.47
C LEU A 25 -5.96 0.88 12.77
N SER A 26 -5.04 1.19 11.86
CA SER A 26 -4.19 0.18 11.20
C SER A 26 -3.22 -0.43 12.20
N THR A 27 -2.57 0.41 13.03
CA THR A 27 -1.74 -0.06 14.15
C THR A 27 -2.54 -0.93 15.12
N GLN A 28 -3.76 -0.53 15.46
CA GLN A 28 -4.62 -1.30 16.36
C GLN A 28 -5.01 -2.66 15.77
N ALA A 29 -5.29 -2.74 14.47
CA ALA A 29 -5.58 -3.99 13.78
C ALA A 29 -4.38 -4.95 13.80
N ALA A 30 -3.17 -4.46 13.51
CA ALA A 30 -1.95 -5.27 13.62
C ALA A 30 -1.74 -5.79 15.05
N LEU A 31 -1.87 -4.92 16.06
CA LEU A 31 -1.73 -5.32 17.46
C LEU A 31 -2.77 -6.37 17.86
N ARG A 32 -4.00 -6.24 17.36
CA ARG A 32 -5.06 -7.23 17.61
C ARG A 32 -4.70 -8.59 17.01
N ILE A 33 -4.20 -8.63 15.78
CA ILE A 33 -3.77 -9.87 15.13
C ILE A 33 -2.60 -10.52 15.90
N LEU A 34 -1.61 -9.73 16.34
CA LEU A 34 -0.53 -10.26 17.19
C LEU A 34 -1.07 -10.84 18.51
N GLN A 35 -2.05 -10.17 19.14
CA GLN A 35 -2.67 -10.63 20.37
C GLN A 35 -3.52 -11.90 20.18
N ASP A 36 -4.13 -12.06 19.01
CA ASP A 36 -4.91 -13.23 18.63
C ASP A 36 -4.02 -14.40 18.14
N GLY A 37 -2.68 -14.25 18.24
CA GLY A 37 -1.71 -15.30 17.95
C GLY A 37 -1.15 -15.32 16.53
N GLY A 38 -1.51 -14.34 15.69
CA GLY A 38 -0.91 -14.15 14.38
C GLY A 38 0.54 -13.67 14.48
N ASN A 39 1.30 -13.87 13.40
CA ASN A 39 2.69 -13.46 13.34
C ASN A 39 2.87 -12.03 12.76
N ALA A 40 4.12 -11.62 12.58
CA ALA A 40 4.42 -10.29 12.03
C ALA A 40 3.89 -10.06 10.61
N MET A 41 3.84 -11.11 9.78
CA MET A 41 3.25 -11.02 8.43
C MET A 41 1.74 -10.86 8.50
N ASP A 42 1.04 -11.69 9.28
CA ASP A 42 -0.42 -11.58 9.46
C ASP A 42 -0.81 -10.18 9.95
N ALA A 43 -0.06 -9.67 10.94
CA ALA A 43 -0.29 -8.35 11.51
C ALA A 43 -0.01 -7.22 10.51
N ALA A 44 1.06 -7.33 9.71
CA ALA A 44 1.39 -6.35 8.68
C ALA A 44 0.31 -6.30 7.59
N LEU A 45 -0.16 -7.46 7.11
CA LEU A 45 -1.22 -7.54 6.11
C LEU A 45 -2.55 -6.97 6.64
N ALA A 46 -2.91 -7.25 7.89
CA ALA A 46 -4.10 -6.66 8.51
C ALA A 46 -3.99 -5.13 8.64
N ALA A 47 -2.82 -4.61 9.02
CA ALA A 47 -2.58 -3.17 9.02
C ALA A 47 -2.69 -2.57 7.61
N CYS A 48 -2.07 -3.19 6.59
CA CYS A 48 -2.15 -2.73 5.20
C CYS A 48 -3.60 -2.73 4.69
N ALA A 49 -4.36 -3.78 4.97
CA ALA A 49 -5.76 -3.88 4.59
C ALA A 49 -6.63 -2.81 5.25
N VAL A 50 -6.44 -2.56 6.56
CA VAL A 50 -7.15 -1.46 7.24
C VAL A 50 -6.71 -0.12 6.68
N GLN A 51 -5.44 0.08 6.41
CA GLN A 51 -4.93 1.34 5.86
C GLN A 51 -5.54 1.65 4.48
N ALA A 52 -5.71 0.62 3.64
CA ALA A 52 -6.40 0.73 2.34
C ALA A 52 -7.85 1.22 2.46
N VAL A 53 -8.45 1.11 3.64
CA VAL A 53 -9.78 1.64 3.95
C VAL A 53 -9.68 3.03 4.56
N VAL A 54 -8.89 3.18 5.61
CA VAL A 54 -8.93 4.38 6.47
C VAL A 54 -8.07 5.55 5.99
N GLU A 55 -7.11 5.27 5.10
CA GLU A 55 -6.21 6.25 4.47
C GLU A 55 -6.10 6.01 2.94
N PRO A 56 -7.24 6.08 2.21
CA PRO A 56 -7.32 5.62 0.82
C PRO A 56 -6.57 6.51 -0.18
N GLN A 57 -6.15 7.71 0.22
CA GLN A 57 -5.30 8.58 -0.59
C GLN A 57 -3.85 8.10 -0.68
N SER A 58 -3.42 7.25 0.26
CA SER A 58 -2.03 6.81 0.41
C SER A 58 -1.86 5.33 0.04
N THR A 59 -2.82 4.49 0.43
CA THR A 59 -2.77 3.03 0.25
C THR A 59 -4.10 2.53 -0.28
N SER A 60 -4.10 1.52 -1.17
CA SER A 60 -5.34 0.92 -1.67
C SER A 60 -5.13 -0.51 -2.17
N ILE A 61 -6.22 -1.27 -2.30
CA ILE A 61 -6.22 -2.58 -2.99
C ILE A 61 -5.98 -2.45 -4.50
N GLY A 62 -6.14 -1.24 -5.06
CA GLY A 62 -5.87 -0.91 -6.46
C GLY A 62 -4.45 -0.40 -6.70
N GLY A 63 -3.53 -0.57 -5.74
CA GLY A 63 -2.15 -0.11 -5.84
C GLY A 63 -1.13 -1.25 -5.81
N ASP A 64 0.06 -0.92 -5.31
CA ASP A 64 1.25 -1.79 -5.27
C ASP A 64 1.58 -2.23 -3.85
N CYS A 65 2.37 -3.30 -3.72
CA CYS A 65 2.92 -3.74 -2.45
C CYS A 65 4.40 -4.12 -2.57
N PHE A 66 5.24 -3.57 -1.71
CA PHE A 66 6.62 -4.00 -1.53
C PHE A 66 6.81 -4.48 -0.10
N CYS A 67 7.49 -5.61 0.09
CA CYS A 67 7.73 -6.18 1.40
C CYS A 67 9.22 -6.51 1.56
N VAL A 68 9.79 -6.13 2.71
CA VAL A 68 11.03 -6.72 3.23
C VAL A 68 10.66 -7.41 4.52
N TYR A 69 10.93 -8.70 4.61
CA TYR A 69 10.55 -9.56 5.71
C TYR A 69 11.76 -10.31 6.26
N ALA A 70 11.88 -10.31 7.58
CA ALA A 70 12.89 -11.07 8.31
C ALA A 70 12.17 -12.20 9.06
N PRO A 71 12.22 -13.45 8.55
CA PRO A 71 11.66 -14.59 9.27
C PRO A 71 12.35 -14.78 10.63
N ALA A 72 11.59 -15.29 11.61
CA ALA A 72 12.13 -15.54 12.94
C ALA A 72 13.28 -16.57 12.88
N GLY A 73 14.41 -16.25 13.51
CA GLY A 73 15.55 -17.16 13.66
C GLY A 73 16.38 -17.40 12.39
N GLY A 74 16.14 -16.66 11.30
CA GLY A 74 16.94 -16.71 10.09
C GLY A 74 17.77 -15.45 9.87
N ASP A 75 18.92 -15.61 9.22
CA ASP A 75 19.76 -14.51 8.72
C ASP A 75 19.36 -14.08 7.30
N GLU A 76 18.52 -14.87 6.63
CA GLU A 76 18.05 -14.60 5.27
C GLU A 76 16.82 -13.69 5.29
N LEU A 77 16.96 -12.54 4.63
CA LEU A 77 15.84 -11.65 4.37
C LEU A 77 15.10 -12.05 3.12
N VAL A 78 13.78 -11.95 3.19
CA VAL A 78 12.87 -12.09 2.07
C VAL A 78 12.51 -10.69 1.57
N ALA A 79 12.54 -10.49 0.25
CA ALA A 79 11.93 -9.33 -0.36
C ALA A 79 10.89 -9.75 -1.39
N PHE A 80 9.80 -9.00 -1.47
CA PHE A 80 8.70 -9.22 -2.40
C PHE A 80 8.38 -7.93 -3.15
N ASN A 81 8.25 -8.05 -4.47
CA ASN A 81 7.84 -6.99 -5.37
C ASN A 81 6.45 -7.33 -5.96
N GLY A 82 5.42 -6.73 -5.38
CA GLY A 82 4.05 -6.73 -5.89
C GLY A 82 3.68 -5.38 -6.49
N SER A 83 4.60 -4.75 -7.23
CA SER A 83 4.26 -3.57 -8.03
C SER A 83 3.60 -3.94 -9.35
N GLY A 84 2.70 -3.08 -9.78
CA GLY A 84 1.94 -3.24 -11.00
C GLY A 84 2.80 -3.05 -12.24
N ARG A 85 2.45 -3.81 -13.27
CA ARG A 85 3.05 -3.67 -14.61
C ARG A 85 2.22 -2.69 -15.44
N ALA A 86 2.86 -1.99 -16.36
CA ALA A 86 2.13 -1.27 -17.40
C ALA A 86 1.33 -2.28 -18.24
N PRO A 87 0.11 -1.93 -18.68
CA PRO A 87 -0.70 -2.84 -19.47
C PRO A 87 -0.02 -3.16 -20.81
N GLN A 88 -0.12 -4.41 -21.27
CA GLN A 88 0.55 -4.89 -22.49
C GLN A 88 0.15 -4.11 -23.75
N GLY A 89 -1.08 -3.59 -23.78
CA GLY A 89 -1.57 -2.80 -24.91
C GLY A 89 -1.05 -1.36 -24.96
N LEU A 90 -0.28 -0.90 -23.97
CA LEU A 90 0.25 0.46 -23.90
C LEU A 90 1.65 0.52 -24.50
N ASP A 91 1.72 1.10 -25.69
CA ASP A 91 2.96 1.28 -26.44
C ASP A 91 3.39 2.75 -26.47
N SER A 92 4.69 3.00 -26.35
CA SER A 92 5.26 4.34 -26.36
C SER A 92 5.13 5.04 -27.72
N THR A 93 5.21 4.31 -28.83
CA THR A 93 5.00 4.87 -30.18
C THR A 93 3.55 5.29 -30.34
N TRP A 94 2.62 4.42 -29.94
CA TRP A 94 1.19 4.74 -29.96
C TRP A 94 0.88 6.00 -29.13
N LEU A 95 1.44 6.14 -27.92
CA LEU A 95 1.26 7.35 -27.10
C LEU A 95 1.70 8.62 -27.84
N LEU A 96 2.89 8.59 -28.45
CA LEU A 96 3.42 9.72 -29.22
C LEU A 96 2.59 10.02 -30.46
N ASP A 97 2.09 9.00 -31.17
CA ASP A 97 1.20 9.14 -32.32
C ASP A 97 -0.15 9.76 -31.94
N GLN A 98 -0.62 9.54 -30.71
CA GLN A 98 -1.80 10.22 -30.15
C GLN A 98 -1.49 11.63 -29.63
N GLY A 99 -0.24 12.10 -29.74
CA GLY A 99 0.20 13.40 -29.22
C GLY A 99 0.38 13.44 -27.70
N ILE A 100 0.43 12.29 -27.03
CA ILE A 100 0.61 12.19 -25.59
C ILE A 100 2.11 12.18 -25.28
N THR A 101 2.64 13.31 -24.82
CA THR A 101 4.06 13.49 -24.50
C THR A 101 4.37 13.44 -23.00
N SER A 102 3.35 13.41 -22.15
CA SER A 102 3.45 13.24 -20.69
C SER A 102 2.28 12.38 -20.18
N ILE A 103 2.56 11.55 -19.16
CA ILE A 103 1.51 10.79 -18.46
C ILE A 103 1.09 11.62 -17.23
N GLU A 104 -0.03 12.32 -17.37
CA GLU A 104 -0.63 13.10 -16.30
C GLU A 104 -1.23 12.19 -15.20
N ARG A 105 -1.26 12.68 -13.95
CA ARG A 105 -1.71 11.89 -12.78
C ARG A 105 -3.13 11.33 -12.94
N GLN A 106 -4.04 12.06 -13.58
CA GLN A 106 -5.43 11.64 -13.81
C GLN A 106 -5.64 10.88 -15.12
N SER A 107 -4.56 10.60 -15.86
CA SER A 107 -4.64 9.82 -17.10
C SER A 107 -4.91 8.34 -16.80
N PRO A 108 -5.78 7.66 -17.56
CA PRO A 108 -5.92 6.21 -17.46
C PRO A 108 -4.63 5.47 -17.85
N HIS A 109 -3.70 6.12 -18.54
CA HIS A 109 -2.38 5.57 -18.85
C HIS A 109 -1.40 5.62 -17.67
N ALA A 110 -1.74 6.33 -16.59
CA ALA A 110 -0.99 6.32 -15.34
C ALA A 110 -1.31 5.09 -14.46
N VAL A 111 -2.40 4.38 -14.78
CA VAL A 111 -2.83 3.21 -14.03
C VAL A 111 -2.02 1.99 -14.52
N THR A 112 -1.28 1.38 -13.60
CA THR A 112 -0.69 0.05 -13.76
C THR A 112 -1.69 -1.01 -13.31
N VAL A 113 -1.44 -2.26 -13.66
CA VAL A 113 -2.25 -3.39 -13.15
C VAL A 113 -1.98 -3.55 -11.66
N PRO A 114 -2.98 -3.43 -10.77
CA PRO A 114 -2.73 -3.46 -9.32
C PRO A 114 -2.04 -4.75 -8.86
N GLY A 115 -0.94 -4.64 -8.09
CA GLY A 115 -0.20 -5.79 -7.58
C GLY A 115 -0.41 -6.08 -6.09
N ALA A 116 -1.07 -5.19 -5.35
CA ALA A 116 -1.19 -5.29 -3.89
C ALA A 116 -1.92 -6.54 -3.41
N VAL A 117 -3.06 -6.89 -4.02
CA VAL A 117 -3.87 -8.04 -3.58
C VAL A 117 -3.14 -9.36 -3.83
N ASP A 118 -2.50 -9.52 -4.98
CA ASP A 118 -1.69 -10.70 -5.26
C ASP A 118 -0.56 -10.84 -4.23
N ALA A 119 0.15 -9.76 -3.93
CA ALA A 119 1.19 -9.76 -2.89
C ALA A 119 0.64 -10.20 -1.52
N TRP A 120 -0.50 -9.68 -1.10
CA TRP A 120 -1.11 -10.05 0.19
C TRP A 120 -1.45 -11.53 0.25
N VAL A 121 -2.02 -12.07 -0.83
CA VAL A 121 -2.39 -13.49 -0.92
C VAL A 121 -1.15 -14.38 -0.89
N GLN A 122 -0.11 -14.05 -1.66
CA GLN A 122 1.13 -14.82 -1.69
C GLN A 122 1.88 -14.78 -0.35
N LEU A 123 2.06 -13.58 0.22
CA LEU A 123 2.73 -13.42 1.51
C LEU A 123 1.95 -14.06 2.67
N SER A 124 0.61 -14.00 2.66
CA SER A 124 -0.22 -14.71 3.64
C SER A 124 -0.08 -16.22 3.51
N ARG A 125 -0.09 -16.76 2.28
CA ARG A 125 0.09 -18.19 2.02
C ARG A 125 1.46 -18.70 2.48
N ASP A 126 2.51 -17.94 2.19
CA ASP A 126 3.89 -18.42 2.36
C ASP A 126 4.47 -18.11 3.74
N HIS A 127 4.01 -17.02 4.37
CA HIS A 127 4.56 -16.51 5.63
C HIS A 127 3.50 -16.21 6.69
N GLY A 128 2.21 -16.28 6.37
CA GLY A 128 1.14 -16.11 7.34
C GLY A 128 0.88 -17.36 8.18
N THR A 129 0.17 -17.17 9.29
CA THR A 129 -0.32 -18.26 10.15
C THR A 129 -1.83 -18.24 10.34
N LEU A 130 -2.49 -17.17 9.92
CA LEU A 130 -3.94 -17.01 9.97
C LEU A 130 -4.56 -17.03 8.57
N GLY A 131 -5.87 -17.31 8.51
CA GLY A 131 -6.63 -17.22 7.26
C GLY A 131 -6.86 -15.77 6.82
N LEU A 132 -6.97 -15.55 5.50
CA LEU A 132 -7.28 -14.23 4.94
C LEU A 132 -8.59 -13.64 5.47
N ASP A 133 -9.56 -14.48 5.81
CA ASP A 133 -10.80 -14.08 6.46
C ASP A 133 -10.55 -13.38 7.81
N GLN A 134 -9.63 -13.91 8.61
CA GLN A 134 -9.27 -13.32 9.90
C GLN A 134 -8.42 -12.05 9.72
N ILE A 135 -7.44 -12.10 8.80
CA ILE A 135 -6.53 -10.98 8.51
C ILE A 135 -7.30 -9.76 7.97
N LEU A 136 -8.27 -9.97 7.07
CA LEU A 136 -9.02 -8.89 6.42
C LEU A 136 -10.27 -8.46 7.18
N SER A 137 -10.73 -9.23 8.16
CA SER A 137 -11.93 -8.94 8.97
C SER A 137 -11.96 -7.50 9.54
N PRO A 138 -10.88 -6.95 10.13
CA PRO A 138 -10.87 -5.57 10.61
C PRO A 138 -11.12 -4.54 9.49
N ALA A 139 -10.50 -4.73 8.32
CA ALA A 139 -10.67 -3.84 7.17
C ALA A 139 -12.11 -3.89 6.62
N ILE A 140 -12.67 -5.10 6.51
CA ILE A 140 -14.07 -5.31 6.12
C ILE A 140 -15.02 -4.58 7.09
N GLY A 141 -14.79 -4.71 8.40
CA GLY A 141 -15.57 -4.04 9.43
C GLY A 141 -15.51 -2.51 9.31
N TYR A 142 -14.31 -1.93 9.18
CA TYR A 142 -14.18 -0.48 9.00
C TYR A 142 -14.76 0.00 7.68
N ALA A 143 -14.63 -0.76 6.58
CA ALA A 143 -15.19 -0.37 5.29
C ALA A 143 -16.72 -0.40 5.33
N ARG A 144 -17.33 -1.45 5.89
CA ARG A 144 -18.78 -1.61 5.95
C ARG A 144 -19.41 -0.65 6.94
N ASP A 145 -18.93 -0.70 8.18
CA ASP A 145 -19.60 -0.05 9.29
C ASP A 145 -19.15 1.41 9.34
N GLY A 146 -17.88 1.70 9.06
CA GLY A 146 -17.33 3.05 8.98
C GLY A 146 -16.41 3.41 10.14
N TYR A 147 -15.55 4.40 9.90
CA TYR A 147 -14.46 4.84 10.77
C TYR A 147 -14.45 6.38 10.90
N PRO A 148 -13.88 6.94 11.99
CA PRO A 148 -13.69 8.38 12.11
C PRO A 148 -12.56 8.87 11.20
N VAL A 149 -12.83 9.92 10.42
CA VAL A 149 -11.80 10.57 9.59
C VAL A 149 -10.78 11.27 10.49
N THR A 150 -9.48 11.03 10.25
CA THR A 150 -8.39 11.65 11.01
C THR A 150 -7.85 12.91 10.33
N GLN A 151 -7.03 13.70 11.05
CA GLN A 151 -6.60 15.02 10.58
C GLN A 151 -5.85 14.99 9.24
N ARG A 152 -4.94 14.02 9.06
CA ARG A 152 -4.21 13.83 7.79
C ARG A 152 -5.17 13.53 6.65
N VAL A 153 -6.09 12.59 6.86
CA VAL A 153 -7.08 12.16 5.86
C VAL A 153 -8.03 13.30 5.51
N ALA A 154 -8.54 14.05 6.48
CA ALA A 154 -9.41 15.21 6.23
C ALA A 154 -8.70 16.29 5.39
N PHE A 155 -7.42 16.54 5.67
CA PHE A 155 -6.62 17.47 4.88
C PHE A 155 -6.47 16.99 3.43
N ASP A 156 -6.17 15.70 3.22
CA ASP A 156 -6.02 15.14 1.87
C ASP A 156 -7.33 15.14 1.10
N PHE A 157 -8.44 14.75 1.74
CA PHE A 157 -9.76 14.79 1.11
C PHE A 157 -10.07 16.20 0.61
N ALA A 158 -9.84 17.23 1.43
CA ALA A 158 -10.09 18.62 1.05
C ALA A 158 -9.24 19.09 -0.15
N ASN A 159 -8.00 18.63 -0.26
CA ASN A 159 -7.10 19.03 -1.34
C ASN A 159 -7.30 18.24 -2.64
N GLU A 160 -7.71 16.97 -2.54
CA GLU A 160 -7.76 16.05 -3.68
C GLU A 160 -9.17 15.87 -4.27
N VAL A 161 -10.23 16.34 -3.58
CA VAL A 161 -11.62 16.20 -4.06
C VAL A 161 -11.85 16.78 -5.47
N GLY A 162 -11.07 17.80 -5.84
CA GLY A 162 -11.12 18.40 -7.17
C GLY A 162 -10.74 17.42 -8.29
N ALA A 163 -9.82 16.49 -8.01
CA ALA A 163 -9.32 15.50 -8.96
C ALA A 163 -10.23 14.26 -9.08
N LEU A 164 -11.22 14.10 -8.19
CA LEU A 164 -12.10 12.94 -8.19
C LEU A 164 -13.17 13.04 -9.30
N ASP A 165 -13.47 11.89 -9.91
CA ASP A 165 -14.62 11.74 -10.80
C ASP A 165 -15.94 11.72 -10.03
N ALA A 166 -17.07 11.59 -10.74
CA ALA A 166 -18.39 11.57 -10.11
C ALA A 166 -18.60 10.36 -9.19
N ALA A 167 -18.06 9.19 -9.54
CA ALA A 167 -18.21 7.97 -8.75
C ALA A 167 -17.43 8.06 -7.43
N ALA A 168 -16.18 8.50 -7.48
CA ALA A 168 -15.36 8.73 -6.31
C ALA A 168 -15.91 9.88 -5.43
N LYS A 169 -16.45 10.96 -6.04
CA LYS A 169 -17.13 12.02 -5.28
C LYS A 169 -18.37 11.52 -4.52
N ALA A 170 -19.12 10.58 -5.09
CA ALA A 170 -20.26 9.99 -4.40
C ALA A 170 -19.85 9.23 -3.12
N VAL A 171 -18.62 8.70 -3.08
CA VAL A 171 -18.05 8.02 -1.91
C VAL A 171 -17.43 9.02 -0.94
N PHE A 172 -16.51 9.87 -1.40
CA PHE A 172 -15.66 10.70 -0.52
C PHE A 172 -16.17 12.11 -0.26
N ALA A 173 -17.17 12.57 -1.02
CA ALA A 173 -17.84 13.85 -0.84
C ALA A 173 -19.38 13.73 -0.90
N PRO A 174 -19.98 12.83 -0.09
CA PRO A 174 -21.42 12.60 -0.13
C PRO A 174 -22.17 13.89 0.24
N GLY A 175 -23.12 14.30 -0.60
CA GLY A 175 -23.83 15.57 -0.41
C GLY A 175 -23.08 16.81 -0.90
N GLY A 176 -21.97 16.64 -1.62
CA GLY A 176 -21.25 17.72 -2.30
C GLY A 176 -20.11 18.35 -1.49
N SER A 177 -19.83 17.86 -0.29
CA SER A 177 -18.70 18.27 0.54
C SER A 177 -17.93 17.06 1.07
N VAL A 178 -16.62 17.21 1.22
CA VAL A 178 -15.75 16.15 1.74
C VAL A 178 -16.12 15.79 3.17
N VAL A 179 -15.92 14.51 3.54
CA VAL A 179 -16.17 14.07 4.92
C VAL A 179 -15.19 14.74 5.88
N PRO A 180 -15.66 15.51 6.89
CA PRO A 180 -14.78 16.32 7.73
C PRO A 180 -14.11 15.50 8.84
N LEU A 181 -13.07 16.07 9.45
CA LEU A 181 -12.39 15.52 10.63
C LEU A 181 -13.38 15.08 11.70
N GLY A 182 -13.21 13.84 12.19
CA GLY A 182 -14.02 13.24 13.25
C GLY A 182 -15.37 12.70 12.79
N ALA A 183 -15.85 13.07 11.59
CA ALA A 183 -17.06 12.47 11.04
C ALA A 183 -16.80 11.01 10.64
N ARG A 184 -17.88 10.21 10.66
CA ARG A 184 -17.82 8.81 10.28
C ARG A 184 -17.91 8.68 8.76
N HIS A 185 -16.94 7.98 8.16
CA HIS A 185 -16.94 7.63 6.75
C HIS A 185 -17.01 6.10 6.60
N SER A 186 -17.76 5.62 5.63
CA SER A 186 -17.84 4.20 5.27
C SER A 186 -17.76 4.01 3.75
N GLN A 187 -17.32 2.83 3.34
CA GLN A 187 -17.12 2.42 1.96
C GLN A 187 -17.71 1.00 1.75
N PRO A 188 -19.06 0.83 1.76
CA PRO A 188 -19.66 -0.51 1.73
C PRO A 188 -19.31 -1.34 0.49
N ALA A 189 -19.13 -0.71 -0.68
CA ALA A 189 -18.68 -1.41 -1.90
C ALA A 189 -17.26 -1.98 -1.76
N LEU A 190 -16.36 -1.26 -1.08
CA LEU A 190 -15.03 -1.76 -0.75
C LEU A 190 -15.11 -2.93 0.23
N ALA A 191 -16.03 -2.88 1.20
CA ALA A 191 -16.25 -4.00 2.12
C ALA A 191 -16.64 -5.28 1.37
N THR A 192 -17.60 -5.19 0.43
CA THR A 192 -17.97 -6.32 -0.43
C THR A 192 -16.80 -6.85 -1.26
N THR A 193 -15.92 -5.97 -1.73
CA THR A 193 -14.71 -6.38 -2.46
C THR A 193 -13.73 -7.10 -1.54
N LEU A 194 -13.47 -6.58 -0.34
CA LEU A 194 -12.62 -7.22 0.65
C LEU A 194 -13.19 -8.57 1.13
N GLU A 195 -14.51 -8.71 1.24
CA GLU A 195 -15.19 -9.98 1.55
C GLU A 195 -14.97 -11.02 0.43
N ARG A 196 -14.96 -10.60 -0.84
CA ARG A 196 -14.61 -11.49 -1.97
C ARG A 196 -13.14 -11.91 -1.90
N ILE A 197 -12.23 -10.99 -1.63
CA ILE A 197 -10.79 -11.30 -1.48
C ILE A 197 -10.56 -12.27 -0.32
N ALA A 198 -11.22 -12.04 0.82
CA ALA A 198 -11.12 -12.92 1.98
C ALA A 198 -11.57 -14.36 1.68
N ARG A 199 -12.63 -14.52 0.86
CA ARG A 199 -13.21 -15.83 0.53
C ARG A 199 -12.48 -16.52 -0.62
N ASP A 200 -12.21 -15.78 -1.69
CA ASP A 200 -11.79 -16.32 -2.99
C ASP A 200 -10.30 -16.03 -3.27
N GLY A 201 -9.59 -15.38 -2.34
CA GLY A 201 -8.20 -14.99 -2.48
C GLY A 201 -8.00 -14.05 -3.66
N ARG A 202 -6.98 -14.36 -4.48
CA ARG A 202 -6.65 -13.60 -5.69
C ARG A 202 -7.84 -13.49 -6.64
N ALA A 203 -8.57 -14.58 -6.84
CA ALA A 203 -9.73 -14.62 -7.74
C ALA A 203 -10.85 -13.66 -7.29
N GLY A 204 -10.89 -13.28 -6.01
CA GLY A 204 -11.86 -12.31 -5.51
C GLY A 204 -11.65 -10.88 -6.00
N PHE A 205 -10.47 -10.56 -6.54
CA PHE A 205 -10.11 -9.23 -7.05
C PHE A 205 -9.82 -9.21 -8.55
N TYR A 206 -9.01 -10.14 -9.02
CA TYR A 206 -8.57 -10.16 -10.42
C TYR A 206 -9.57 -10.84 -11.35
N ASP A 207 -10.32 -11.82 -10.84
CA ASP A 207 -11.28 -12.59 -11.62
C ASP A 207 -12.72 -12.11 -11.32
N GLY A 208 -13.59 -12.21 -12.32
CA GLY A 208 -15.01 -11.89 -12.17
C GLY A 208 -15.29 -10.39 -11.98
N PRO A 209 -16.32 -10.02 -11.19
CA PRO A 209 -16.92 -8.68 -11.27
C PRO A 209 -15.96 -7.53 -11.00
N VAL A 210 -15.01 -7.69 -10.08
CA VAL A 210 -14.08 -6.60 -9.71
C VAL A 210 -13.10 -6.33 -10.84
N GLY A 211 -12.42 -7.36 -11.35
CA GLY A 211 -11.52 -7.25 -12.51
C GLY A 211 -12.24 -6.75 -13.76
N GLU A 212 -13.45 -7.27 -14.04
CA GLU A 212 -14.29 -6.86 -15.17
C GLU A 212 -14.69 -5.38 -15.08
N GLU A 213 -15.09 -4.89 -13.91
CA GLU A 213 -15.45 -3.48 -13.69
C GLU A 213 -14.25 -2.54 -13.87
N ILE A 214 -13.08 -2.91 -13.33
CA ILE A 214 -11.84 -2.15 -13.49
C ILE A 214 -11.46 -2.07 -14.98
N LEU A 215 -11.41 -3.22 -15.66
CA LEU A 215 -11.05 -3.30 -17.08
C LEU A 215 -12.01 -2.46 -17.94
N THR A 216 -13.33 -2.62 -17.73
CA THR A 216 -14.36 -1.88 -18.45
C THR A 216 -14.22 -0.38 -18.25
N LEU A 217 -13.99 0.06 -17.01
CA LEU A 217 -13.78 1.47 -16.69
C LEU A 217 -12.54 2.03 -17.40
N LEU A 218 -11.40 1.34 -17.30
CA LEU A 218 -10.15 1.79 -17.88
C LEU A 218 -10.23 1.86 -19.41
N GLN A 219 -10.80 0.85 -20.06
CA GLN A 219 -10.98 0.85 -21.52
C GLN A 219 -11.92 1.98 -21.98
N ARG A 220 -13.01 2.23 -21.24
CA ARG A 220 -13.91 3.36 -21.52
C ARG A 220 -13.20 4.71 -21.43
N LEU A 221 -12.24 4.85 -20.52
CA LEU A 221 -11.43 6.06 -20.37
C LEU A 221 -10.31 6.18 -21.42
N GLY A 222 -10.08 5.15 -22.24
CA GLY A 222 -9.00 5.11 -23.24
C GLY A 222 -7.75 4.36 -22.79
N GLY A 223 -7.77 3.77 -21.58
CA GLY A 223 -6.74 2.86 -21.11
C GLY A 223 -6.57 1.66 -22.03
N ARG A 224 -5.36 1.10 -22.05
CA ARG A 224 -4.96 0.01 -22.95
C ARG A 224 -4.83 -1.34 -22.25
N HIS A 225 -5.47 -1.47 -21.10
CA HIS A 225 -5.52 -2.69 -20.30
C HIS A 225 -6.28 -3.79 -21.04
N GLN A 226 -5.78 -5.02 -20.90
CA GLN A 226 -6.35 -6.23 -21.49
C GLN A 226 -6.69 -7.24 -20.38
N PRO A 227 -7.63 -8.18 -20.60
CA PRO A 227 -7.92 -9.24 -19.62
C PRO A 227 -6.66 -9.98 -19.15
N GLU A 228 -5.76 -10.29 -20.08
CA GLU A 228 -4.52 -11.03 -19.84
C GLU A 228 -3.57 -10.27 -18.89
N ASP A 229 -3.68 -8.93 -18.82
CA ASP A 229 -2.89 -8.14 -17.88
C ASP A 229 -3.26 -8.48 -16.42
N PHE A 230 -4.56 -8.67 -16.13
CA PHE A 230 -5.06 -9.02 -14.80
C PHE A 230 -4.80 -10.50 -14.47
N GLU A 231 -4.94 -11.39 -15.45
CA GLU A 231 -4.60 -12.80 -15.29
C GLU A 231 -3.13 -12.98 -14.92
N ASN A 232 -2.23 -12.20 -15.54
CA ASN A 232 -0.78 -12.29 -15.34
C ASN A 232 -0.24 -11.31 -14.28
N ALA A 233 -1.12 -10.65 -13.51
CA ALA A 233 -0.74 -9.76 -12.41
C ALA A 233 -0.26 -10.60 -11.21
N VAL A 234 1.01 -10.99 -11.25
CA VAL A 234 1.67 -11.84 -10.25
C VAL A 234 2.93 -11.14 -9.78
N GLY A 235 3.04 -10.93 -8.48
CA GLY A 235 4.22 -10.38 -7.82
C GLY A 235 5.33 -11.41 -7.67
N ASP A 236 6.55 -10.90 -7.48
CA ASP A 236 7.78 -11.68 -7.54
C ASP A 236 8.53 -11.64 -6.20
N TYR A 237 9.00 -12.80 -5.73
CA TYR A 237 10.05 -12.84 -4.72
C TYR A 237 11.36 -12.42 -5.37
N VAL A 238 12.04 -11.45 -4.75
CA VAL A 238 13.24 -10.82 -5.31
C VAL A 238 14.37 -10.86 -4.29
N THR A 239 15.61 -10.89 -4.79
CA THR A 239 16.78 -10.78 -3.91
C THR A 239 16.88 -9.35 -3.38
N PRO A 240 16.85 -9.13 -2.05
CA PRO A 240 17.02 -7.80 -1.49
C PRO A 240 18.42 -7.26 -1.79
N ILE A 241 18.52 -5.95 -1.96
CA ILE A 241 19.81 -5.25 -2.13
C ILE A 241 20.17 -4.53 -0.83
N SER A 242 21.46 -4.32 -0.61
CA SER A 242 21.94 -3.68 0.61
C SER A 242 23.18 -2.84 0.41
N THR A 243 23.46 -2.02 1.42
CA THR A 243 24.77 -1.43 1.63
C THR A 243 25.15 -1.44 3.11
N SER A 244 26.43 -1.35 3.39
CA SER A 244 26.93 -1.09 4.74
C SER A 244 26.97 0.42 4.98
N PHE A 245 26.39 0.86 6.09
CA PHE A 245 26.51 2.23 6.55
C PHE A 245 26.91 2.24 8.01
N ARG A 246 28.16 2.64 8.27
CA ARG A 246 28.82 2.46 9.58
C ARG A 246 28.73 0.99 10.00
N ASP A 247 28.32 0.72 11.24
CA ASP A 247 28.27 -0.63 11.80
C ASP A 247 26.97 -1.39 11.46
N HIS A 248 26.20 -0.93 10.47
CA HIS A 248 24.89 -1.49 10.12
C HIS A 248 24.83 -1.90 8.64
N THR A 249 24.03 -2.94 8.35
CA THR A 249 23.63 -3.29 6.99
C THR A 249 22.22 -2.79 6.75
N ILE A 250 22.03 -1.99 5.70
CA ILE A 250 20.74 -1.42 5.33
C ILE A 250 20.21 -2.16 4.11
N TRP A 251 19.02 -2.70 4.23
CA TRP A 251 18.38 -3.53 3.20
C TRP A 251 17.19 -2.83 2.56
N GLN A 252 16.99 -3.07 1.27
CA GLN A 252 15.89 -2.55 0.47
C GLN A 252 15.43 -3.58 -0.55
N CYS A 253 14.19 -3.44 -1.01
CA CYS A 253 13.79 -4.07 -2.26
C CYS A 253 14.65 -3.53 -3.43
N PRO A 254 15.00 -4.37 -4.42
CA PRO A 254 15.66 -3.92 -5.63
C PRO A 254 14.74 -2.99 -6.46
N PRO A 255 15.27 -2.37 -7.53
CA PRO A 255 14.42 -1.76 -8.56
C PRO A 255 13.28 -2.70 -8.96
N ASN A 256 12.10 -2.18 -9.28
CA ASN A 256 11.74 -0.82 -9.70
C ASN A 256 11.41 0.19 -8.57
N GLY A 257 11.57 -0.17 -7.28
CA GLY A 257 11.35 0.76 -6.18
C GLY A 257 12.46 1.83 -6.03
N GLN A 258 12.20 2.86 -5.21
CA GLN A 258 13.16 3.93 -4.92
C GLN A 258 14.19 3.57 -3.84
N GLY A 259 14.14 2.36 -3.27
CA GLY A 259 15.04 1.92 -2.20
C GLY A 259 16.53 2.03 -2.57
N VAL A 260 16.87 1.81 -3.85
CA VAL A 260 18.24 1.98 -4.36
C VAL A 260 18.78 3.40 -4.17
N ILE A 261 17.93 4.44 -4.26
CA ILE A 261 18.34 5.83 -4.08
C ILE A 261 18.80 6.04 -2.64
N ALA A 262 18.10 5.48 -1.65
CA ALA A 262 18.50 5.57 -0.26
C ALA A 262 19.87 4.90 -0.01
N LEU A 263 20.13 3.74 -0.63
CA LEU A 263 21.42 3.06 -0.51
C LEU A 263 22.55 3.87 -1.15
N LEU A 264 22.30 4.48 -2.32
CA LEU A 264 23.28 5.36 -2.98
C LEU A 264 23.59 6.59 -2.12
N LEU A 265 22.59 7.23 -1.52
CA LEU A 265 22.78 8.38 -0.64
C LEU A 265 23.61 7.99 0.61
N LEU A 266 23.34 6.83 1.21
CA LEU A 266 24.13 6.33 2.34
C LEU A 266 25.59 6.09 1.95
N ASN A 267 25.84 5.56 0.73
CA ASN A 267 27.21 5.38 0.24
C ASN A 267 27.93 6.71 0.02
N ILE A 268 27.25 7.72 -0.52
CA ILE A 268 27.83 9.06 -0.67
C ILE A 268 28.16 9.65 0.70
N ILE A 269 27.21 9.60 1.64
CA ILE A 269 27.37 10.16 3.00
C ILE A 269 28.38 9.35 3.82
N SER A 270 28.66 8.09 3.50
CA SER A 270 29.68 7.29 4.19
C SER A 270 31.10 7.87 4.08
N GLY A 271 31.35 8.73 3.08
CA GLY A 271 32.58 9.50 2.96
C GLY A 271 32.65 10.76 3.82
N VAL A 272 31.63 11.03 4.64
CA VAL A 272 31.52 12.23 5.49
C VAL A 272 31.67 11.83 6.97
N ASP A 273 32.82 12.15 7.56
CA ASP A 273 33.15 11.76 8.93
C ASP A 273 32.53 12.69 10.00
N THR A 274 32.22 13.94 9.64
CA THR A 274 31.68 14.96 10.57
C THR A 274 30.47 15.68 9.97
N TYR A 275 29.40 15.81 10.76
CA TYR A 275 28.28 16.69 10.42
C TYR A 275 28.71 18.15 10.57
N GLY A 276 28.63 18.96 9.50
CA GLY A 276 29.07 20.37 9.49
C GLY A 276 29.37 20.88 8.08
N ASP A 277 30.37 21.77 7.94
CA ASP A 277 30.82 22.40 6.67
C ASP A 277 31.55 21.43 5.71
N HIS A 278 31.18 20.16 5.73
CA HIS A 278 31.73 19.19 4.79
C HIS A 278 31.29 19.57 3.37
N PRO A 279 32.17 19.57 2.36
CA PRO A 279 31.85 20.05 1.00
C PRO A 279 30.97 19.10 0.17
N LEU A 280 30.35 18.09 0.81
CA LEU A 280 29.34 17.20 0.24
C LEU A 280 27.98 17.49 0.88
#